data_AF-A0A916QWG0-F1
#
_entry.id   AF-A0A916QWG0-F1
#
_cell.length_a   1.000
_cell.length_b   1.000
_cell.length_c   1.000
_cell.angle_alpha   90.00
_cell.angle_beta   90.00
_cell.angle_gamma   90.00
#
_symmetry.space_group_name_H-M   'P 1'
#
loop_
_entity.id
_entity.type
_entity.pdbx_description
1 polymer ?
#
loop_
_entity_poly.entity_id
_entity_poly.type
_entity_poly.pdbx_seq_one_letter_code
_entity_poly.pdbx_strand_id
1 'polypeptide(L)'
;MKRFFIALTTAVLASTTAQATTSCMDSEEMEAALVDWYAEKAVGPKIDRDETEIQLWASEQNGTWTLVSYYESGQSCVIAQGDHTTPEPDLQQQEELYSMLVVPNERAL
;
A
#
# COMPACT_ATOMS: atom_id res chain seq x y z
N MET A 1 38.87 33.73 38.54
CA MET A 1 37.56 33.60 37.88
C MET A 1 37.77 33.09 36.46
N LYS A 2 37.44 31.83 36.15
CA LYS A 2 37.50 31.28 34.79
C LYS A 2 36.08 30.90 34.39
N ARG A 3 35.46 31.73 33.54
CA ARG A 3 34.09 31.54 33.05
C ARG A 3 34.14 30.47 31.95
N PHE A 4 33.64 29.28 32.23
CA PHE A 4 33.41 28.25 31.23
C PHE A 4 32.12 28.60 30.47
N PHE A 5 32.26 28.90 29.18
CA PHE A 5 31.12 29.05 28.28
C PHE A 5 30.77 27.67 27.74
N ILE A 6 29.60 27.15 28.10
CA ILE A 6 29.04 25.91 27.57
C ILE A 6 28.28 26.28 26.29
N ALA A 7 28.79 25.85 25.14
CA ALA A 7 28.09 25.96 23.86
C ALA A 7 27.08 24.80 23.75
N LEU A 8 25.79 25.15 23.73
CA LEU A 8 24.68 24.20 23.56
C LEU A 8 24.46 24.00 22.04
N THR A 9 25.02 22.94 21.47
CA THR A 9 24.79 22.55 20.07
C THR A 9 23.42 21.89 19.93
N THR A 10 22.46 22.60 19.34
CA THR A 10 21.13 22.09 19.03
C THR A 10 21.21 21.21 17.78
N ALA A 11 21.13 19.89 17.94
CA ALA A 11 21.03 18.95 16.82
C ALA A 11 19.61 19.00 16.24
N VAL A 12 19.47 19.48 15.00
CA VAL A 12 18.20 19.43 14.26
C VAL A 12 18.06 18.02 13.68
N LEU A 13 17.15 17.23 14.23
CA LEU A 13 16.73 15.96 13.65
C LEU A 13 15.85 16.27 12.43
N ALA A 14 16.38 16.07 11.23
CA ALA A 14 15.60 16.12 10.00
C ALA A 14 14.77 14.83 9.89
N SER A 15 13.45 14.92 10.06
CA SER A 15 12.53 13.82 9.81
C SER A 15 12.39 13.60 8.31
N THR A 16 12.97 12.54 7.77
CA THR A 16 12.70 12.11 6.39
C THR A 16 11.31 11.49 6.34
N THR A 17 10.35 12.18 5.73
CA THR A 17 9.06 11.57 5.36
C THR A 17 9.32 10.56 4.25
N ALA A 18 9.19 9.25 4.54
CA ALA A 18 9.22 8.21 3.52
C ALA A 18 8.03 8.43 2.59
N GLN A 19 8.30 8.97 1.41
CA GLN A 19 7.30 9.11 0.35
C GLN A 19 7.15 7.73 -0.28
N ALA A 20 5.93 7.18 -0.27
CA ALA A 20 5.60 5.95 -0.98
C ALA A 20 6.01 6.14 -2.45
N THR A 21 7.11 5.49 -2.83
CA THR A 21 7.60 5.55 -4.20
C THR A 21 6.74 4.58 -4.98
N THR A 22 5.91 5.07 -5.90
CA THR A 22 5.13 4.21 -6.80
C THR A 22 6.11 3.36 -7.61
N SER A 23 6.22 2.09 -7.24
CA SER A 23 7.09 1.12 -7.91
C SER A 23 6.23 0.29 -8.84
N CYS A 24 6.52 0.37 -10.14
CA CYS A 24 5.83 -0.37 -11.17
C CYS A 24 6.78 -1.33 -11.89
N MET A 25 6.30 -2.52 -12.20
CA MET A 25 7.04 -3.55 -12.96
C MET A 25 6.05 -4.47 -13.68
N ASP A 26 6.55 -5.48 -14.38
CA ASP A 26 5.71 -6.53 -14.94
C ASP A 26 4.90 -7.23 -13.83
N SER A 27 3.66 -7.64 -14.12
CA SER A 27 2.79 -8.27 -13.12
C SER A 27 3.39 -9.52 -12.50
N GLU A 28 4.03 -10.38 -13.30
CA GLU A 28 4.64 -11.61 -12.81
C GLU A 28 5.87 -11.30 -11.94
N GLU A 29 6.66 -10.29 -12.33
CA GLU A 29 7.80 -9.82 -11.54
C GLU A 29 7.35 -9.20 -10.21
N MET A 30 6.24 -8.45 -10.20
CA MET A 30 5.66 -7.88 -8.98
C MET A 30 5.25 -8.98 -8.01
N GLU A 31 4.49 -9.98 -8.48
CA GLU A 31 4.04 -11.08 -7.64
C GLU A 31 5.22 -11.91 -7.11
N ALA A 32 6.22 -12.19 -7.96
CA ALA A 32 7.42 -12.88 -7.54
C ALA A 32 8.19 -12.10 -6.47
N ALA A 33 8.35 -10.78 -6.62
CA ALA A 33 9.02 -9.96 -5.62
C ALA A 33 8.29 -9.97 -4.27
N LEU A 34 6.96 -9.85 -4.28
CA LEU A 34 6.13 -9.87 -3.06
C LEU A 34 6.26 -11.21 -2.33
N VAL A 35 6.25 -12.32 -3.06
CA VAL A 35 6.40 -13.65 -2.48
C VAL A 35 7.83 -13.89 -1.99
N ASP A 36 8.83 -13.70 -2.85
CA ASP A 36 10.20 -14.16 -2.59
C ASP A 36 10.96 -13.25 -1.65
N TRP A 37 10.72 -11.93 -1.71
CA TRP A 37 11.51 -10.95 -0.97
C TRP A 37 10.79 -10.42 0.26
N TYR A 38 9.46 -10.30 0.19
CA TYR A 38 8.65 -9.74 1.28
C TYR A 38 7.87 -10.80 2.05
N ALA A 39 7.85 -12.05 1.58
CA ALA A 39 7.06 -13.15 2.14
C ALA A 39 5.57 -12.80 2.27
N GLU A 40 5.08 -11.97 1.34
CA GLU A 40 3.68 -11.58 1.25
C GLU A 40 2.91 -12.55 0.37
N LYS A 41 1.62 -12.74 0.71
CA LYS A 41 0.69 -13.58 -0.04
C LYS A 41 -0.54 -12.78 -0.36
N ALA A 42 -1.16 -13.07 -1.51
CA ALA A 42 -2.43 -12.46 -1.87
C ALA A 42 -3.50 -12.73 -0.80
N VAL A 43 -4.17 -11.67 -0.38
CA VAL A 43 -5.26 -11.68 0.60
C VAL A 43 -6.58 -11.58 -0.15
N GLY A 44 -7.29 -12.69 -0.27
CA GLY A 44 -8.56 -12.73 -1.01
C GLY A 44 -8.40 -12.55 -2.52
N PRO A 45 -9.52 -12.35 -3.25
CA PRO A 45 -9.51 -12.13 -4.70
C PRO A 45 -9.06 -10.72 -5.08
N LYS A 46 -8.76 -10.54 -6.38
CA LYS A 46 -8.63 -9.22 -6.99
C LYS A 46 -9.98 -8.52 -7.07
N ILE A 47 -9.94 -7.20 -7.00
CA ILE A 47 -11.13 -6.35 -6.93
C ILE A 47 -11.07 -5.33 -8.07
N ASP A 48 -12.11 -5.27 -8.90
CA ASP A 48 -12.21 -4.28 -9.96
C ASP A 48 -12.42 -2.87 -9.39
N ARG A 49 -11.60 -1.92 -9.84
CA ARG A 49 -11.68 -0.51 -9.49
C ARG A 49 -11.23 0.39 -10.63
N ASP A 50 -12.15 1.22 -11.13
CA ASP A 50 -11.89 2.29 -12.10
C ASP A 50 -10.98 1.84 -13.27
N GLU A 51 -11.32 0.71 -13.91
CA GLU A 51 -10.60 0.09 -15.05
C GLU A 51 -9.28 -0.64 -14.70
N THR A 52 -9.03 -0.88 -13.41
CA THR A 52 -7.88 -1.68 -12.93
C THR A 52 -8.33 -2.74 -11.94
N GLU A 53 -7.56 -3.81 -11.79
CA GLU A 53 -7.77 -4.76 -10.70
C GLU A 53 -6.85 -4.39 -9.53
N ILE A 54 -7.33 -4.48 -8.29
CA ILE A 54 -6.53 -4.23 -7.09
C ILE A 54 -6.46 -5.49 -6.23
N GLN A 55 -5.27 -5.79 -5.71
CA GLN A 55 -5.04 -6.90 -4.78
C GLN A 55 -4.28 -6.40 -3.55
N LEU A 56 -4.74 -6.81 -2.38
CA LEU A 56 -3.94 -6.74 -1.16
C LEU A 56 -3.04 -7.97 -1.05
N TRP A 57 -1.80 -7.71 -0.66
CA TRP A 57 -0.78 -8.69 -0.32
C TRP A 57 -0.33 -8.44 1.12
N ALA A 58 -0.16 -9.49 1.91
CA ALA A 58 0.25 -9.35 3.30
C ALA A 58 1.16 -10.48 3.77
N SER A 59 2.06 -10.16 4.71
CA SER A 59 2.93 -11.10 5.39
C SER A 59 2.62 -11.11 6.88
N GLU A 60 2.02 -12.19 7.37
CA GLU A 60 1.90 -12.40 8.82
C GLU A 60 3.27 -12.56 9.49
N GLN A 61 4.28 -13.02 8.74
CA GLN A 61 5.63 -13.26 9.25
C GLN A 61 6.34 -11.95 9.58
N ASN A 62 6.23 -10.98 8.67
CA ASN A 62 6.98 -9.72 8.76
C ASN A 62 6.08 -8.55 9.20
N GLY A 63 4.76 -8.77 9.23
CA GLY A 63 3.76 -7.74 9.53
C GLY A 63 3.66 -6.66 8.45
N THR A 64 4.08 -6.96 7.21
CA THR A 64 4.02 -6.02 6.08
C THR A 64 2.79 -6.28 5.23
N TRP A 65 2.36 -5.23 4.54
CA TRP A 65 1.31 -5.32 3.54
C TRP A 65 1.60 -4.40 2.36
N THR A 66 1.13 -4.81 1.19
CA THR A 66 1.25 -4.07 -0.07
C THR A 66 -0.07 -4.11 -0.82
N LEU A 67 -0.50 -2.96 -1.29
CA LEU A 67 -1.65 -2.81 -2.18
C LEU A 67 -1.15 -2.60 -3.61
N VAL A 68 -1.57 -3.47 -4.51
CA VAL A 68 -1.11 -3.51 -5.91
C VAL A 68 -2.28 -3.26 -6.85
N SER A 69 -2.11 -2.35 -7.80
CA SER A 69 -3.00 -2.23 -8.97
C SER A 69 -2.41 -2.97 -10.17
N TYR A 70 -3.24 -3.72 -10.88
CA TYR A 70 -2.94 -4.46 -12.10
C TYR A 70 -3.64 -3.77 -13.27
N TYR A 71 -2.89 -3.53 -14.33
CA TYR A 71 -3.38 -2.90 -15.55
C TYR A 71 -3.49 -3.94 -16.67
N GLU A 72 -4.45 -3.76 -17.59
CA GLU A 72 -4.58 -4.61 -18.79
C GLU A 72 -3.33 -4.64 -19.67
N SER A 73 -2.43 -3.65 -19.52
CA SER A 73 -1.13 -3.61 -20.18
C SER A 73 -0.14 -4.68 -19.71
N GLY A 74 -0.46 -5.41 -18.63
CA GLY A 74 0.43 -6.39 -17.99
C GLY A 74 1.37 -5.76 -16.94
N GLN A 75 1.32 -4.44 -16.76
CA GLN A 75 2.04 -3.76 -15.68
C GLN A 75 1.26 -3.81 -14.36
N SER A 76 2.00 -3.91 -13.25
CA SER A 76 1.47 -3.73 -11.91
C SER A 76 2.24 -2.66 -11.16
N CYS A 77 1.54 -1.92 -10.30
CA CYS A 77 2.10 -0.83 -9.51
C CYS A 77 1.73 -0.98 -8.03
N VAL A 78 2.68 -0.74 -7.15
CA VAL A 78 2.40 -0.54 -5.73
C VAL A 78 1.73 0.83 -5.55
N ILE A 79 0.51 0.83 -5.02
CA ILE A 79 -0.29 2.04 -4.80
C ILE A 79 -0.40 2.43 -3.33
N ALA A 80 -0.16 1.47 -2.41
CA ALA A 80 0.03 1.72 -0.99
C ALA A 80 0.81 0.55 -0.36
N GLN A 81 1.46 0.79 0.77
CA GLN A 81 2.18 -0.25 1.52
C GLN A 81 2.36 0.17 2.98
N GLY A 82 2.60 -0.78 3.87
CA GLY A 82 2.80 -0.52 5.28
C GLY A 82 3.38 -1.70 6.04
N ASP A 83 3.52 -1.49 7.35
CA ASP A 83 4.00 -2.48 8.31
C ASP A 83 3.05 -2.57 9.51
N HIS A 84 3.48 -3.22 10.60
CA HIS A 84 2.68 -3.43 11.81
C HIS A 84 2.15 -2.13 12.47
N THR A 85 2.76 -0.99 12.16
CA THR A 85 2.32 0.33 12.66
C THR A 85 1.33 1.02 11.72
N THR A 86 1.17 0.51 10.50
CA THR A 86 0.28 1.05 9.48
C THR A 86 -0.93 0.12 9.34
N PRO A 87 -2.16 0.61 9.55
CA PRO A 87 -3.35 -0.20 9.35
C PRO A 87 -3.40 -0.78 7.92
N GLU A 88 -3.57 -2.09 7.82
CA GLU A 88 -3.84 -2.77 6.55
C GLU A 88 -5.18 -2.27 5.99
N PRO A 89 -5.29 -1.99 4.68
CA PRO A 89 -6.55 -1.56 4.10
C PRO A 89 -7.58 -2.70 4.10
N ASP A 90 -8.72 -2.48 4.73
CA ASP A 90 -9.86 -3.38 4.65
C ASP A 90 -10.52 -3.23 3.27
N LEU A 91 -10.09 -4.04 2.31
CA LEU A 91 -10.63 -4.01 0.95
C LEU A 91 -12.02 -4.64 0.87
N GLN A 92 -12.33 -5.64 1.70
CA GLN A 92 -13.64 -6.29 1.71
C GLN A 92 -14.73 -5.35 2.24
N GLN A 93 -14.45 -4.60 3.30
CA GLN A 93 -15.39 -3.61 3.82
C GLN A 93 -15.57 -2.44 2.86
N GLN A 94 -14.54 -2.09 2.08
CA GLN A 94 -14.66 -1.08 1.02
C GLN A 94 -15.52 -1.59 -0.16
N GLU A 95 -15.39 -2.86 -0.56
CA GLU A 95 -16.28 -3.46 -1.55
C GLU A 95 -17.71 -3.57 -1.06
N GLU A 96 -17.97 -3.95 0.19
CA GLU A 96 -19.33 -3.96 0.75
C GLU A 96 -19.92 -2.54 0.75
N LEU A 97 -19.13 -1.54 1.16
CA LEU A 97 -19.54 -0.13 1.11
C LEU A 97 -19.82 0.33 -0.32
N TYR A 98 -19.01 -0.09 -1.29
CA TYR A 98 -19.15 0.28 -2.70
C TYR A 98 -20.30 -0.46 -3.40
N SER A 99 -20.44 -1.76 -3.15
CA SER A 99 -21.56 -2.60 -3.64
C SER A 99 -22.90 -2.06 -3.15
N MET A 100 -22.97 -1.52 -1.93
CA MET A 100 -24.15 -0.83 -1.41
C MET A 100 -24.42 0.53 -2.08
N LEU A 101 -23.39 1.20 -2.62
CA LEU A 101 -23.50 2.47 -3.34
C LEU A 101 -23.76 2.29 -4.85
N VAL A 102 -23.54 1.09 -5.41
CA VAL A 102 -23.66 0.76 -6.85
C VAL A 102 -24.84 -0.21 -7.13
N VAL A 103 -26.04 0.10 -6.62
CA VAL A 103 -27.30 -0.57 -7.02
C VAL A 103 -28.18 0.48 -7.74
N PRO A 104 -28.81 0.16 -8.89
CA PRO A 104 -28.40 0.70 -10.18
C PRO A 104 -29.44 1.64 -10.79
N ASN A 105 -29.00 2.48 -11.73
CA ASN A 105 -29.91 3.18 -12.63
C ASN A 105 -30.45 2.23 -13.72
N GLU A 106 -31.24 1.23 -13.32
CA GLU A 106 -31.96 0.32 -14.23
C GLU A 106 -33.45 0.21 -13.90
N ARG A 107 -34.05 1.30 -13.42
CA ARG A 107 -35.52 1.47 -13.40
C ARG A 107 -35.92 2.87 -13.81
N ALA A 108 -35.60 3.21 -15.06
CA ALA A 108 -36.30 4.25 -15.78
C ALA A 108 -36.22 3.94 -17.28
N LEU A 109 -37.02 2.97 -17.73
CA LEU A 109 -37.83 3.00 -18.96
C LEU A 109 -38.61 1.67 -19.10
#